data_AF-A0A7X9IMK0-F1
#
_entry.id   AF-A0A7X9IMK0-F1
#
_cell.length_a   1.000
_cell.length_b   1.000
_cell.length_c   1.000
_cell.angle_alpha   90.00
_cell.angle_beta   90.00
_cell.angle_gamma   90.00
#
_symmetry.space_group_name_H-M   'P 1'
#
loop_
_entity.id
_entity.type
_entity.pdbx_description
1 polymer ?
#
loop_
_entity_poly.entity_id
_entity_poly.type
_entity_poly.pdbx_seq_one_letter_code
_entity_poly.pdbx_strand_id
1 'polypeptide(L)'
;TGALIAKKGDEFGATTGRPRRCGWFDAVAARYACRLNGVDLLVLTKPDVLEGLSEIKACYAYDYKGSRLKDFLSDPYVLDKAQPVYRTFPVWAGSIHRLRSEERLPNGFIDYLKWLEDELETPVGIISTGVAREDIIYFKEKCSRLLGAQAEQLFGGD
;
A
#
# COMPACT_ATOMS: atom_id res chain seq x y z
N THR A 1 -13.54 11.43 -4.26
CA THR A 1 -12.40 10.51 -4.08
C THR A 1 -12.65 9.44 -3.02
N GLY A 2 -12.76 9.76 -1.73
CA GLY A 2 -12.96 8.76 -0.67
C GLY A 2 -14.17 7.84 -0.88
N ALA A 3 -15.32 8.39 -1.29
CA ALA A 3 -16.50 7.59 -1.61
C ALA A 3 -16.31 6.64 -2.82
N LEU A 4 -15.49 7.03 -3.80
CA LEU A 4 -15.19 6.19 -4.96
C LEU A 4 -14.28 5.03 -4.58
N ILE A 5 -13.23 5.30 -3.79
CA ILE A 5 -12.36 4.26 -3.21
C ILE A 5 -13.19 3.29 -2.35
N ALA A 6 -14.06 3.83 -1.49
CA ALA A 6 -14.92 3.01 -0.64
C ALA A 6 -15.84 2.08 -1.45
N LYS A 7 -16.48 2.62 -2.51
CA LYS A 7 -17.35 1.83 -3.39
C LYS A 7 -16.57 0.76 -4.16
N LYS A 8 -15.42 1.10 -4.72
CA LYS A 8 -14.59 0.15 -5.50
C LYS A 8 -13.96 -0.94 -4.62
N GLY A 9 -13.60 -0.61 -3.38
CA GLY A 9 -13.01 -1.55 -2.42
C GLY A 9 -14.02 -2.35 -1.61
N ASP A 10 -15.32 -2.20 -1.85
CA ASP A 10 -16.40 -2.79 -1.04
C ASP A 10 -16.22 -2.52 0.48
N GLU A 11 -15.89 -1.27 0.80
CA GLU A 11 -15.54 -0.85 2.15
C GLU A 11 -16.77 -0.52 2.99
N PHE A 12 -17.55 -1.55 3.29
CA PHE A 12 -18.73 -1.49 4.14
C PHE A 12 -18.58 -2.41 5.37
N GLY A 13 -19.17 -1.99 6.50
CA GLY A 13 -19.20 -2.80 7.71
C GLY A 13 -19.99 -4.09 7.50
N ALA A 14 -19.37 -5.24 7.79
CA ALA A 14 -19.93 -6.56 7.50
C ALA A 14 -21.34 -6.80 8.09
N THR A 15 -21.63 -6.24 9.27
CA THR A 15 -22.93 -6.41 9.93
C THR A 15 -23.87 -5.23 9.70
N THR A 16 -23.35 -4.01 9.69
CA THR A 16 -24.16 -2.80 9.70
C THR A 16 -24.41 -2.20 8.32
N GLY A 17 -23.65 -2.62 7.30
CA GLY A 17 -23.66 -2.03 5.97
C GLY A 17 -23.19 -0.58 5.91
N ARG A 18 -22.69 -0.01 7.02
CA ARG A 18 -22.23 1.39 7.06
C ARG A 18 -20.93 1.54 6.26
N PRO A 19 -20.80 2.56 5.40
CA PRO A 19 -19.55 2.79 4.67
C PRO A 19 -18.41 3.12 5.63
N ARG A 20 -17.22 2.54 5.40
CA ARG A 20 -16.00 2.93 6.09
C ARG A 20 -15.50 4.27 5.54
N ARG A 21 -14.78 5.01 6.38
CA ARG A 21 -14.06 6.21 5.92
C ARG A 21 -12.85 5.76 5.11
N CYS A 22 -12.78 6.21 3.86
CA CYS A 22 -11.65 5.93 2.98
C CYS A 22 -10.92 7.21 2.63
N GLY A 23 -9.60 7.12 2.58
CA GLY A 23 -8.68 8.19 2.20
C GLY A 23 -7.56 7.63 1.34
N TRP A 24 -6.59 8.51 1.05
CA TRP A 24 -5.35 8.12 0.38
C TRP A 24 -4.42 7.35 1.31
N PHE A 25 -3.46 6.64 0.72
CA PHE A 25 -2.43 5.96 1.49
C PHE A 25 -1.62 6.96 2.33
N ASP A 26 -1.33 6.60 3.58
CA ASP A 26 -0.56 7.43 4.50
C ASP A 26 0.80 6.78 4.81
N ALA A 27 1.83 7.22 4.10
CA ALA A 27 3.18 6.70 4.28
C ALA A 27 3.82 7.16 5.59
N VAL A 28 3.38 8.27 6.18
CA VAL A 28 3.88 8.73 7.48
C VAL A 28 3.45 7.75 8.58
N ALA A 29 2.15 7.44 8.60
CA ALA A 29 1.59 6.47 9.54
C ALA A 29 2.13 5.06 9.30
N ALA A 30 2.22 4.64 8.04
CA ALA A 30 2.72 3.32 7.69
C ALA A 30 4.21 3.14 8.01
N ARG A 31 5.08 4.13 7.73
CA ARG A 31 6.51 4.09 8.11
C ARG A 31 6.67 3.95 9.62
N TYR A 32 5.88 4.70 10.39
CA TYR A 32 5.87 4.58 11.84
C TYR A 32 5.45 3.18 12.31
N ALA A 33 4.42 2.60 11.69
CA ALA A 33 3.99 1.23 11.99
C ALA A 33 5.05 0.19 11.65
N CYS A 34 5.75 0.33 10.52
CA CYS A 34 6.84 -0.58 10.14
C CYS A 34 7.98 -0.54 11.18
N ARG A 35 8.42 0.67 11.54
CA ARG A 35 9.47 0.89 12.55
C ARG A 35 9.08 0.34 13.92
N LEU A 36 7.85 0.59 14.36
CA LEU A 36 7.37 0.16 15.68
C LEU A 36 7.29 -1.36 15.81
N ASN A 37 6.89 -2.05 14.75
CA ASN A 37 6.66 -3.50 14.76
C ASN A 37 7.86 -4.32 14.24
N GLY A 38 8.94 -3.67 13.77
CA GLY A 38 10.08 -4.35 13.17
C GLY A 38 9.71 -5.13 11.92
N VAL A 39 8.93 -4.53 11.02
CA VAL A 39 8.43 -5.20 9.83
C VAL A 39 9.56 -5.43 8.82
N ASP A 40 9.80 -6.68 8.43
CA ASP A 40 10.79 -7.02 7.39
C ASP A 40 10.24 -6.93 5.96
N LEU A 41 8.96 -7.30 5.76
CA LEU A 41 8.29 -7.31 4.45
C LEU A 41 6.83 -6.88 4.55
N LEU A 42 6.41 -6.07 3.58
CA LEU A 42 5.02 -5.64 3.42
C LEU A 42 4.23 -6.60 2.53
N VAL A 43 2.94 -6.72 2.86
CA VAL A 43 1.90 -7.25 1.99
C VAL A 43 1.02 -6.09 1.54
N LEU A 44 1.08 -5.74 0.26
CA LEU A 44 0.20 -4.73 -0.32
C LEU A 44 -1.12 -5.37 -0.75
N THR A 45 -2.25 -4.78 -0.36
CA THR A 45 -3.58 -5.33 -0.63
C THR A 45 -4.48 -4.32 -1.31
N LYS A 46 -5.42 -4.84 -2.12
CA LYS A 46 -6.38 -4.05 -2.91
C LYS A 46 -5.79 -2.92 -3.77
N PRO A 47 -4.60 -3.05 -4.38
CA PRO A 47 -4.06 -1.99 -5.22
C PRO A 47 -4.93 -1.76 -6.48
N ASP A 48 -5.70 -2.75 -6.92
CA ASP A 48 -6.66 -2.68 -8.04
C ASP A 48 -7.79 -1.65 -7.81
N VAL A 49 -8.08 -1.30 -6.56
CA VAL A 49 -9.05 -0.25 -6.21
C VAL A 49 -8.64 1.12 -6.75
N LEU A 50 -7.34 1.35 -6.93
CA LEU A 50 -6.78 2.62 -7.42
C LEU A 50 -6.88 2.78 -8.95
N GLU A 51 -7.18 1.71 -9.68
CA GLU A 51 -7.34 1.75 -11.14
C GLU A 51 -8.48 2.68 -11.55
N GLY A 52 -8.41 3.28 -12.74
CA GLY A 52 -9.48 4.12 -13.28
C GLY A 52 -9.78 5.40 -12.49
N LEU A 53 -8.98 5.74 -11.47
CA LEU A 53 -8.96 7.07 -10.87
C LEU A 53 -8.26 8.05 -11.85
N SER A 54 -8.43 9.35 -11.63
CA SER A 54 -7.71 10.36 -12.42
C SER A 54 -6.23 10.48 -12.04
N GLU A 55 -5.92 10.22 -10.77
CA GLU A 55 -4.60 10.31 -10.17
C GLU A 55 -4.57 9.49 -8.88
N ILE A 56 -3.37 9.16 -8.40
CA ILE A 56 -3.15 8.54 -7.09
C ILE A 56 -2.42 9.57 -6.23
N LYS A 57 -2.86 9.72 -4.98
CA LYS A 57 -2.11 10.50 -3.98
C LYS A 57 -1.69 9.61 -2.84
N ALA A 58 -0.53 9.90 -2.28
CA ALA A 58 -0.06 9.28 -1.05
C ALA A 58 0.59 10.36 -0.16
N CYS A 59 0.18 10.38 1.11
CA CYS A 59 0.69 11.32 2.09
C CYS A 59 2.11 10.88 2.48
N TYR A 60 3.07 11.80 2.45
CA TYR A 60 4.48 11.51 2.78
C TYR A 60 5.04 12.40 3.89
N ALA A 61 4.29 13.45 4.25
CA ALA A 61 4.57 14.31 5.37
C ALA A 61 3.26 14.97 5.82
N TYR A 62 3.26 15.49 7.03
CA TYR A 62 2.23 16.41 7.49
C TYR A 62 2.77 17.85 7.53
N ASP A 63 1.92 18.83 7.27
CA ASP A 63 2.18 20.24 7.59
C ASP A 63 1.41 20.60 8.86
N TYR A 64 2.12 21.13 9.85
CA TYR A 64 1.49 21.69 11.03
C TYR A 64 2.15 23.03 11.35
N LYS A 65 1.37 24.10 11.29
CA LYS A 65 1.83 25.49 11.52
C LYS A 65 3.04 25.86 10.64
N GLY A 66 3.04 25.42 9.38
CA GLY A 66 4.12 25.69 8.42
C GLY A 66 5.38 24.86 8.61
N SER A 67 5.37 23.92 9.56
CA SER A 67 6.45 22.95 9.75
C SER A 67 6.11 21.64 9.05
N ARG A 68 7.02 21.15 8.22
CA ARG A 68 6.92 19.85 7.56
C ARG A 68 7.41 18.73 8.48
N LEU A 69 6.52 17.82 8.81
CA LEU A 69 6.73 16.73 9.75
C LEU A 69 6.73 15.40 8.99
N LYS A 70 7.84 14.67 9.07
CA LYS A 70 7.99 13.34 8.45
C LYS A 70 7.78 12.20 9.44
N ASP A 71 7.84 12.45 10.74
CA ASP A 71 7.51 11.44 11.73
C ASP A 71 6.02 11.51 12.11
N PHE A 72 5.46 10.34 12.42
CA PHE A 72 4.09 10.27 12.90
C PHE A 72 3.95 10.96 14.26
N LEU A 73 2.81 11.64 14.44
CA LEU A 73 2.56 12.49 15.60
C LEU A 73 1.73 11.70 16.61
N SER A 74 2.29 11.48 17.80
CA SER A 74 1.60 10.77 18.89
C SER A 74 0.58 11.64 19.64
N ASP A 75 0.64 12.97 19.49
CA ASP A 75 -0.33 13.90 20.07
C ASP A 75 -1.58 14.02 19.15
N PRO A 76 -2.76 13.55 19.61
CA PRO A 76 -3.98 13.60 18.81
C PRO A 76 -4.43 15.02 18.44
N TYR A 77 -4.16 16.02 19.28
CA TYR A 77 -4.55 17.40 19.02
C TYR A 77 -3.73 18.03 17.90
N VAL A 78 -2.46 17.65 17.80
CA VAL A 78 -1.60 18.05 16.69
C VAL A 78 -2.04 17.32 15.42
N LEU A 79 -2.26 16.01 15.50
CA LEU A 79 -2.66 15.20 14.34
C LEU A 79 -3.99 15.66 13.72
N ASP A 80 -4.97 16.02 14.53
CA ASP A 80 -6.27 16.55 14.08
C ASP A 80 -6.15 17.85 13.27
N LYS A 81 -5.12 18.65 13.56
CA LYS A 81 -4.88 19.95 12.92
C LYS A 81 -3.89 19.89 11.77
N ALA A 82 -3.12 18.81 11.69
CA ALA A 82 -2.09 18.63 10.68
C ALA A 82 -2.73 18.40 9.30
N GLN A 83 -2.15 19.00 8.27
CA GLN A 83 -2.61 18.86 6.89
C GLN A 83 -1.71 17.86 6.14
N PRO A 84 -2.28 16.89 5.41
CA PRO A 84 -1.47 15.94 4.65
C PRO A 84 -0.77 16.62 3.48
N VAL A 85 0.52 16.35 3.31
CA VAL A 85 1.31 16.73 2.14
C VAL A 85 1.40 15.52 1.23
N TYR A 86 0.80 15.65 0.04
CA TYR A 86 0.68 14.55 -0.91
C TYR A 86 1.77 14.58 -1.98
N ARG A 87 2.26 13.40 -2.35
CA ARG A 87 2.85 13.15 -3.66
C ARG A 87 1.77 12.60 -4.58
N THR A 88 1.73 13.10 -5.81
CA THR A 88 0.79 12.66 -6.84
C THR A 88 1.48 11.76 -7.85
N PHE A 89 0.80 10.70 -8.25
CA PHE A 89 1.22 9.76 -9.29
C PHE A 89 0.13 9.65 -10.36
N PRO A 90 0.51 9.46 -11.64
CA PRO A 90 -0.45 9.01 -12.63
C PRO A 90 -0.97 7.61 -12.25
N VAL A 91 -2.24 7.34 -12.53
CA VAL A 91 -2.73 5.95 -12.49
C VAL A 91 -2.04 5.16 -13.60
N TRP A 92 -1.59 3.95 -13.29
CA TRP A 92 -0.94 3.09 -14.27
C TRP A 92 -1.90 2.67 -15.39
N ALA A 93 -1.34 2.43 -16.58
CA ALA A 93 -2.08 1.85 -17.69
C ALA A 93 -2.22 0.33 -17.52
N GLY A 94 -3.35 -0.22 -17.96
CA GLY A 94 -3.66 -1.64 -17.79
C GLY A 94 -4.27 -1.96 -16.42
N SER A 95 -4.35 -3.24 -16.09
CA SER A 95 -4.90 -3.73 -14.83
C SER A 95 -3.93 -4.69 -14.15
N ILE A 96 -3.88 -4.60 -12.83
CA ILE A 96 -3.20 -5.55 -11.96
C ILE A 96 -4.15 -6.59 -11.40
N HIS A 97 -5.45 -6.48 -11.63
CA HIS A 97 -6.45 -7.41 -11.12
C HIS A 97 -6.17 -8.85 -11.55
N ARG A 98 -6.07 -9.77 -10.58
CA ARG A 98 -5.76 -11.21 -10.76
C ARG A 98 -4.41 -11.51 -11.41
N LEU A 99 -3.48 -10.55 -11.45
CA LEU A 99 -2.11 -10.86 -11.86
C LEU A 99 -1.44 -11.77 -10.83
N ARG A 100 -0.62 -12.70 -11.32
CA ARG A 100 0.09 -13.70 -10.51
C ARG A 100 1.60 -13.75 -10.75
N SER A 101 2.12 -12.87 -11.61
CA SER A 101 3.55 -12.78 -11.85
C SER A 101 4.00 -11.33 -11.94
N GLU A 102 5.20 -11.10 -11.40
CA GLU A 102 5.82 -9.78 -11.26
C GLU A 102 6.08 -9.12 -12.62
N GLU A 103 6.44 -9.92 -13.63
CA GLU A 103 6.81 -9.45 -14.96
C GLU A 103 5.63 -8.83 -15.72
N ARG A 104 4.41 -9.05 -15.23
CA ARG A 104 3.19 -8.49 -15.81
C ARG A 104 2.73 -7.20 -15.11
N LEU A 105 3.43 -6.76 -14.07
CA LEU A 105 3.09 -5.52 -13.38
C LEU A 105 3.29 -4.31 -14.31
N PRO A 106 2.32 -3.38 -14.40
CA PRO A 106 2.48 -2.13 -15.13
C PRO A 106 3.64 -1.30 -14.58
N ASN A 107 4.43 -0.70 -15.47
CA ASN A 107 5.58 0.14 -15.06
C ASN A 107 5.18 1.27 -14.10
N GLY A 108 4.05 1.94 -14.33
CA GLY A 108 3.57 3.00 -13.43
C GLY A 108 3.21 2.48 -12.02
N PHE A 109 2.80 1.22 -11.90
CA PHE A 109 2.57 0.59 -10.60
C PHE A 109 3.90 0.22 -9.94
N ILE A 110 4.87 -0.28 -10.70
CA ILE A 110 6.23 -0.54 -10.22
C ILE A 110 6.88 0.74 -9.68
N ASP A 111 6.71 1.88 -10.36
CA ASP A 111 7.23 3.17 -9.90
C ASP A 111 6.56 3.63 -8.58
N TYR A 112 5.25 3.40 -8.46
CA TYR A 112 4.53 3.65 -7.21
C TYR A 112 5.01 2.73 -6.08
N LEU A 113 5.24 1.44 -6.36
CA LEU A 113 5.78 0.47 -5.41
C LEU A 113 7.17 0.87 -4.92
N LYS A 114 8.09 1.21 -5.82
CA LYS A 114 9.44 1.66 -5.45
C LYS A 114 9.39 2.86 -4.53
N TRP A 115 8.54 3.84 -4.85
CA TRP A 115 8.35 4.99 -3.97
C TRP A 115 7.78 4.61 -2.60
N LEU A 116 6.82 3.68 -2.54
CA LEU A 116 6.33 3.17 -1.25
C LEU A 116 7.45 2.51 -0.45
N GLU A 117 8.26 1.65 -1.07
CA GLU A 117 9.38 0.99 -0.40
C GLU A 117 10.39 2.00 0.14
N ASP A 118 10.73 3.04 -0.64
CA ASP A 118 11.63 4.10 -0.23
C ASP A 118 11.05 4.91 0.94
N GLU A 119 9.77 5.30 0.90
CA GLU A 119 9.16 6.07 1.99
C GLU A 119 8.93 5.25 3.26
N LEU A 120 8.68 3.96 3.14
CA LEU A 120 8.43 3.07 4.27
C LEU A 120 9.72 2.46 4.83
N GLU A 121 10.83 2.60 4.11
CA GLU A 121 12.11 1.94 4.39
C GLU A 121 11.93 0.41 4.58
N THR A 122 10.91 -0.15 3.93
CA THR A 122 10.49 -1.54 4.11
C THR A 122 10.07 -2.12 2.75
N PRO A 123 10.64 -3.25 2.31
CA PRO A 123 10.31 -3.83 1.01
C PRO A 123 8.90 -4.44 0.97
N VAL A 124 8.24 -4.35 -0.18
CA VAL A 124 7.04 -5.10 -0.51
C VAL A 124 7.44 -6.48 -1.00
N GLY A 125 7.06 -7.51 -0.23
CA GLY A 125 7.32 -8.91 -0.57
C GLY A 125 6.14 -9.58 -1.27
N ILE A 126 4.92 -9.13 -1.00
CA ILE A 126 3.70 -9.77 -1.51
C ILE A 126 2.69 -8.71 -1.96
N ILE A 127 2.00 -8.97 -3.07
CA ILE A 127 0.85 -8.17 -3.52
C ILE A 127 -0.36 -9.08 -3.67
N SER A 128 -1.46 -8.76 -2.99
CA SER A 128 -2.78 -9.35 -3.27
C SER A 128 -3.44 -8.57 -4.40
N THR A 129 -3.73 -9.25 -5.51
CA THR A 129 -4.25 -8.67 -6.75
C THR A 129 -5.74 -8.99 -6.97
N GLY A 130 -6.36 -9.72 -6.05
CA GLY A 130 -7.75 -10.12 -6.14
C GLY A 130 -8.23 -10.81 -4.87
N VAL A 131 -9.50 -11.23 -4.89
CA VAL A 131 -10.16 -11.89 -3.75
C VAL A 131 -9.86 -13.39 -3.68
N ALA A 132 -9.49 -14.01 -4.79
CA ALA A 132 -9.15 -15.44 -4.79
C ALA A 132 -7.81 -15.65 -4.11
N ARG A 133 -7.63 -16.83 -3.50
CA ARG A 133 -6.42 -17.16 -2.73
C ARG A 133 -5.16 -17.13 -3.60
N GLU A 134 -5.32 -17.49 -4.85
CA GLU A 134 -4.27 -17.56 -5.85
C GLU A 134 -4.03 -16.23 -6.58
N ASP A 135 -4.84 -15.19 -6.34
CA ASP A 135 -4.64 -13.85 -6.90
C ASP A 135 -3.62 -13.08 -6.05
N ILE A 136 -2.40 -13.60 -6.05
CA ILE A 136 -1.26 -13.12 -5.27
C ILE A 136 -0.02 -13.13 -6.15
N ILE A 137 0.81 -12.10 -6.02
CA ILE A 137 2.17 -12.04 -6.55
C ILE A 137 3.15 -12.11 -5.38
N TYR A 138 4.15 -12.97 -5.51
CA TYR A 138 5.28 -13.06 -4.59
C TYR A 138 6.53 -12.50 -5.26
N PHE A 139 7.19 -11.55 -4.62
CA PHE A 139 8.54 -11.14 -4.99
C PHE A 139 9.52 -12.19 -4.44
N LYS A 140 9.72 -13.26 -5.22
CA LYS A 140 10.42 -14.48 -4.78
C LYS A 140 11.76 -14.17 -4.11
N GLU A 141 12.57 -13.29 -4.70
CA GLU A 141 13.88 -12.94 -4.14
C GLU A 141 13.76 -12.33 -2.72
N LYS A 142 12.85 -11.36 -2.55
CA LYS A 142 12.61 -10.68 -1.28
C LYS A 142 12.08 -11.66 -0.23
N CYS A 143 11.09 -12.48 -0.59
CA CYS A 143 10.52 -13.49 0.29
C CYS A 143 11.55 -14.56 0.68
N SER A 144 12.36 -15.05 -0.26
CA SER A 144 13.38 -16.06 0.00
C SER A 144 14.45 -15.58 0.96
N ARG A 145 14.83 -14.29 0.89
CA ARG A 145 15.78 -13.68 1.84
C ARG A 145 15.29 -13.76 3.28
N LEU A 146 13.98 -13.61 3.51
CA LEU A 146 13.37 -13.69 4.83
C LEU A 146 13.16 -15.15 5.29
N LEU A 147 12.66 -16.00 4.39
CA LEU A 147 12.25 -17.38 4.72
C LEU A 147 13.42 -18.37 4.77
N GLY A 148 14.56 -18.04 4.15
CA GLY A 148 15.71 -18.94 4.06
C GLY A 148 15.32 -20.30 3.46
N ALA A 149 15.69 -21.39 4.12
CA ALA A 149 15.38 -22.75 3.66
C ALA A 149 13.87 -23.04 3.52
N GLN A 150 12.99 -22.31 4.22
CA GLN A 150 11.54 -22.48 4.10
C GLN A 150 11.00 -21.99 2.74
N ALA A 151 11.77 -21.17 2.02
CA ALA A 151 11.37 -20.66 0.71
C ALA A 151 11.20 -21.79 -0.32
N GLU A 152 11.96 -22.88 -0.20
CA GLU A 152 11.86 -24.03 -1.10
C GLU A 152 10.49 -24.70 -1.02
N GLN A 153 9.87 -24.76 0.16
CA GLN A 153 8.53 -25.30 0.32
C GLN A 153 7.45 -24.42 -0.31
N LEU A 154 7.72 -23.12 -0.42
CA LEU A 154 6.77 -22.14 -0.94
C LEU A 154 6.92 -21.91 -2.46
N PHE A 155 8.15 -22.02 -2.99
CA PHE A 155 8.50 -21.65 -4.37
C PHE A 155 9.21 -22.75 -5.16
N GLY A 156 9.61 -23.85 -4.54
CA GLY A 156 10.45 -24.90 -5.13
C GLY A 156 9.70 -25.97 -5.93
N GLY A 157 8.47 -25.69 -6.35
CA GLY A 157 7.73 -26.52 -7.31
C GLY A 157 7.48 -25.74 -8.59
N ASP A 158 7.96 -26.27 -9.72
CA ASP A 158 7.54 -25.85 -11.07
C ASP A 158 6.14 -26.38 -11.40
#